data_AF-A0A371GXG8-F1
#
_entry.id   AF-A0A371GXG8-F1
#
_cell.length_a   1.000
_cell.length_b   1.000
_cell.length_c   1.000
_cell.angle_alpha   90.00
_cell.angle_beta   90.00
_cell.angle_gamma   90.00
#
_symmetry.space_group_name_H-M   'P 1'
#
loop_
_entity.id
_entity.type
_entity.pdbx_description
1 polymer ?
#
loop_
_entity_poly.entity_id
_entity_poly.type
_entity_poly.pdbx_seq_one_letter_code
_entity_poly.pdbx_strand_id
1 'polypeptide(L)'
;MGHQYHQATDGVLNLFTKANHDLSMVHHRLEKEFQQVYPDNANPMKLVFRIKKVQEDIATLKGQCHELLAAKQDLIDKAQRILVENRNSVRRMQASVGIFPNGEDDAAFTSFKQVIEEWTEQVRSKTGVLSDVVLAQPDEPYRNMHNLCNTVE
;
A
#
# COMPACT_ATOMS: atom_id res chain seq x y z
N MET A 1 -68.11 -21.08 6.24
CA MET A 1 -67.88 -20.25 7.44
C MET A 1 -67.11 -19.02 7.00
N GLY A 2 -67.77 -17.86 6.99
CA GLY A 2 -67.26 -16.65 6.34
C GLY A 2 -66.20 -15.97 7.18
N HIS A 3 -65.05 -15.67 6.57
CA HIS A 3 -64.09 -14.74 7.14
C HIS A 3 -64.68 -13.33 7.10
N GLN A 4 -65.19 -12.84 8.24
CA GLN A 4 -65.33 -11.42 8.50
C GLN A 4 -63.92 -10.83 8.59
N TYR A 5 -63.32 -10.55 7.43
CA TYR A 5 -62.22 -9.60 7.38
C TYR A 5 -62.80 -8.25 7.82
N HIS A 6 -62.28 -7.72 8.92
CA HIS A 6 -62.76 -6.48 9.51
C HIS A 6 -62.35 -5.33 8.57
N GLN A 7 -63.28 -4.45 8.22
CA GLN A 7 -63.01 -3.31 7.32
C GLN A 7 -61.79 -2.47 7.78
N ALA A 8 -61.50 -2.43 9.08
CA ALA A 8 -60.30 -1.79 9.60
C ALA A 8 -59.01 -2.57 9.28
N THR A 9 -59.02 -3.91 9.27
CA THR A 9 -57.86 -4.72 8.87
C THR A 9 -57.58 -4.60 7.37
N ASP A 10 -58.62 -4.49 6.53
CA ASP A 10 -58.44 -4.25 5.09
C ASP A 10 -57.89 -2.85 4.82
N GLY A 11 -58.35 -1.84 5.58
CA GLY A 11 -57.80 -0.49 5.52
C GLY A 11 -56.30 -0.44 5.86
N VAL A 12 -55.89 -1.16 6.90
CA VAL A 12 -54.48 -1.27 7.31
C VAL A 12 -53.65 -2.01 6.26
N LEU A 13 -54.15 -3.11 5.70
CA LEU A 13 -53.48 -3.86 4.65
C LEU A 13 -53.26 -3.02 3.38
N ASN A 14 -54.28 -2.26 2.97
CA ASN A 14 -54.18 -1.33 1.85
C ASN A 14 -53.15 -0.22 2.12
N LEU A 15 -53.09 0.28 3.36
CA LEU A 15 -52.13 1.31 3.75
C LEU A 15 -50.70 0.79 3.68
N PHE A 16 -50.42 -0.42 4.18
CA PHE A 16 -49.11 -1.06 4.07
C PHE A 16 -48.74 -1.35 2.61
N THR A 17 -49.69 -1.81 1.81
CA THR A 17 -49.48 -2.07 0.37
C THR A 17 -49.09 -0.79 -0.35
N LYS A 18 -49.79 0.32 -0.07
CA LYS A 18 -49.46 1.63 -0.61
C LYS A 18 -48.10 2.12 -0.12
N ALA A 19 -47.82 2.05 1.18
CA ALA A 19 -46.54 2.48 1.74
C ALA A 19 -45.36 1.68 1.14
N ASN A 20 -45.52 0.38 0.92
CA ASN A 20 -44.52 -0.46 0.28
C ASN A 20 -44.29 -0.08 -1.19
N HIS A 21 -45.37 0.24 -1.91
CA HIS A 21 -45.27 0.73 -3.28
C HIS A 21 -44.56 2.10 -3.34
N ASP A 22 -44.95 3.03 -2.46
CA ASP A 22 -44.34 4.36 -2.36
C ASP A 22 -42.84 4.25 -2.03
N LEU A 23 -42.46 3.38 -1.08
CA LEU A 23 -41.06 3.12 -0.74
C LEU A 23 -40.28 2.51 -1.92
N SER A 24 -40.87 1.58 -2.67
CA SER A 24 -40.25 0.98 -3.85
C SER A 24 -39.99 2.02 -4.94
N MET A 25 -40.93 2.96 -5.12
CA MET A 25 -40.80 4.06 -6.08
C MET A 25 -39.68 5.02 -5.67
N VAL A 26 -39.61 5.37 -4.38
CA VAL A 26 -38.53 6.19 -3.82
C VAL A 26 -37.18 5.51 -4.02
N HIS A 27 -37.06 4.21 -3.70
CA HIS A 27 -35.84 3.43 -3.89
C HIS A 27 -35.38 3.45 -5.36
N HIS A 28 -36.28 3.18 -6.30
CA HIS A 28 -35.94 3.18 -7.73
C HIS A 28 -35.47 4.56 -8.21
N ARG A 29 -36.10 5.63 -7.75
CA ARG A 29 -35.72 6.99 -8.11
C ARG A 29 -34.35 7.38 -7.54
N LEU A 30 -34.10 7.04 -6.28
CA LEU A 30 -32.80 7.27 -5.64
C LEU A 30 -31.69 6.51 -6.36
N GLU A 31 -31.91 5.25 -6.72
CA GLU A 31 -30.91 4.45 -7.45
C GLU A 31 -30.59 5.09 -8.81
N LYS A 32 -31.62 5.55 -9.54
CA LYS A 32 -31.43 6.23 -10.82
C LYS A 32 -30.67 7.55 -10.67
N GLU A 33 -31.01 8.36 -9.67
CA GLU A 33 -30.32 9.62 -9.38
C GLU A 33 -28.86 9.35 -8.96
N PHE A 34 -28.62 8.32 -8.15
CA PHE A 34 -27.28 7.90 -7.73
C PHE A 34 -26.40 7.52 -8.93
N GLN A 35 -26.90 6.68 -9.84
CA GLN A 35 -26.17 6.28 -11.05
C GLN A 35 -25.91 7.44 -12.02
N GLN A 36 -26.81 8.44 -12.06
CA GLN A 36 -26.63 9.64 -12.88
C GLN A 36 -25.57 10.59 -12.30
N VAL A 37 -25.58 10.80 -10.98
CA VAL A 37 -24.64 11.69 -10.29
C VAL A 37 -23.26 11.05 -10.21
N TYR A 38 -23.20 9.75 -9.96
CA TYR A 38 -21.97 9.00 -9.79
C TYR A 38 -21.81 7.94 -10.89
N PRO A 39 -21.24 8.31 -12.05
CA PRO A 39 -20.86 7.33 -13.05
C PRO A 39 -19.84 6.34 -12.48
N ASP A 40 -19.68 5.21 -13.16
CA ASP A 40 -18.93 4.06 -12.67
C ASP A 40 -17.49 4.35 -12.21
N ASN A 41 -16.81 5.29 -12.85
CA ASN A 41 -15.45 5.72 -12.52
C ASN A 41 -15.37 6.64 -11.28
N ALA A 42 -16.50 7.24 -10.89
CA ALA A 42 -16.65 8.18 -9.77
C ALA A 42 -17.58 7.65 -8.66
N ASN A 43 -18.08 6.42 -8.79
CA ASN A 43 -18.88 5.75 -7.76
C ASN A 43 -18.08 5.67 -6.44
N PRO A 44 -18.56 6.28 -5.35
CA PRO A 44 -17.84 6.30 -4.07
C PRO A 44 -17.48 4.91 -3.54
N MET A 45 -18.35 3.91 -3.73
CA MET A 45 -18.09 2.53 -3.29
C MET A 45 -16.94 1.90 -4.08
N LYS A 46 -16.93 2.08 -5.41
CA LYS A 46 -15.84 1.60 -6.27
C LYS A 46 -14.53 2.34 -5.98
N LEU A 47 -14.61 3.64 -5.67
CA LEU A 47 -13.43 4.44 -5.29
C LEU A 47 -12.82 3.94 -3.99
N VAL A 48 -13.62 3.69 -2.95
CA VAL A 48 -13.13 3.12 -1.68
C VAL A 48 -12.44 1.78 -1.91
N PHE A 49 -13.04 0.89 -2.72
CA PHE A 49 -12.41 -0.39 -3.06
C PHE A 49 -11.05 -0.20 -3.76
N ARG A 50 -10.99 0.68 -4.77
CA ARG A 50 -9.75 0.98 -5.49
C ARG A 50 -8.68 1.59 -4.59
N ILE A 51 -9.07 2.48 -3.67
CA ILE A 51 -8.15 3.08 -2.69
C ILE A 51 -7.58 2.00 -1.77
N LYS A 52 -8.42 1.12 -1.22
CA LYS A 52 -7.97 0.00 -0.39
C LYS A 52 -6.97 -0.89 -1.13
N LYS A 53 -7.29 -1.26 -2.38
CA LYS A 53 -6.39 -2.04 -3.22
C LYS A 53 -5.03 -1.35 -3.42
N VAL A 54 -5.04 -0.04 -3.74
CA VAL A 54 -3.79 0.73 -3.90
C VAL A 54 -3.00 0.79 -2.60
N GLN A 55 -3.66 0.90 -1.44
CA GLN A 55 -2.98 0.88 -0.13
C GLN A 55 -2.30 -0.48 0.12
N GLU A 56 -2.98 -1.59 -0.18
CA GLU A 56 -2.42 -2.94 -0.08
C GLU A 56 -1.23 -3.15 -1.04
N ASP A 57 -1.38 -2.71 -2.29
CA ASP A 57 -0.32 -2.78 -3.31
C ASP A 57 0.90 -1.94 -2.90
N ILE A 58 0.70 -0.73 -2.36
CA ILE A 58 1.79 0.13 -1.85
C ILE A 58 2.49 -0.52 -0.66
N ALA A 59 1.75 -1.11 0.28
CA ALA A 59 2.34 -1.79 1.44
C ALA A 59 3.20 -2.98 0.99
N THR A 60 2.70 -3.77 0.06
CA THR A 60 3.42 -4.91 -0.54
C THR A 60 4.69 -4.43 -1.26
N LEU A 61 4.57 -3.42 -2.12
CA LEU A 61 5.71 -2.86 -2.85
C LEU A 61 6.76 -2.28 -1.90
N LYS A 62 6.34 -1.61 -0.82
CA LYS A 62 7.24 -1.12 0.22
C LYS A 62 8.02 -2.28 0.83
N GLY A 63 7.36 -3.38 1.19
CA GLY A 63 8.03 -4.59 1.69
C GLY A 63 9.10 -5.11 0.72
N GLN A 64 8.73 -5.30 -0.55
CA GLN A 64 9.63 -5.77 -1.61
C GLN A 64 10.84 -4.83 -1.81
N CYS A 65 10.64 -3.51 -1.76
CA CYS A 65 11.74 -2.55 -1.82
C CYS A 65 12.71 -2.69 -0.64
N HIS A 66 12.21 -2.94 0.58
CA HIS A 66 13.09 -3.14 1.74
C HIS A 66 13.93 -4.42 1.60
N GLU A 67 13.30 -5.51 1.16
CA GLU A 67 14.02 -6.78 0.89
C GLU A 67 15.10 -6.61 -0.17
N LEU A 68 14.78 -5.90 -1.26
CA LEU A 68 15.73 -5.62 -2.33
C LEU A 68 16.91 -4.76 -1.84
N LEU A 69 16.64 -3.73 -1.03
CA LEU A 69 17.69 -2.89 -0.45
C LEU A 69 18.58 -3.69 0.51
N ALA A 70 18.00 -4.58 1.33
CA ALA A 70 18.75 -5.46 2.22
C ALA A 70 19.64 -6.43 1.43
N ALA A 71 19.11 -7.06 0.39
CA ALA A 71 19.89 -7.95 -0.49
C ALA A 71 21.03 -7.21 -1.20
N LYS A 72 20.80 -5.97 -1.66
CA LYS A 72 21.84 -5.14 -2.25
C LYS A 72 22.93 -4.78 -1.21
N GLN A 73 22.55 -4.46 0.01
CA GLN A 73 23.51 -4.14 1.08
C GLN A 73 24.39 -5.36 1.41
N ASP A 74 23.81 -6.55 1.55
CA ASP A 74 24.57 -7.78 1.79
C ASP A 74 25.55 -8.09 0.65
N LEU A 75 25.16 -7.85 -0.61
CA LEU A 75 26.07 -7.99 -1.75
C LEU A 75 27.24 -7.00 -1.69
N ILE A 76 26.96 -5.73 -1.34
CA ILE A 76 27.99 -4.69 -1.17
C ILE A 76 28.97 -5.09 -0.07
N ASP A 77 28.46 -5.53 1.09
CA ASP A 77 29.28 -5.92 2.22
C ASP A 77 30.18 -7.12 1.87
N LYS A 78 29.66 -8.11 1.14
CA LYS A 78 30.42 -9.25 0.63
C LYS A 78 31.50 -8.82 -0.37
N ALA A 79 31.15 -7.99 -1.34
CA ALA A 79 32.09 -7.50 -2.35
C ALA A 79 33.22 -6.68 -1.72
N GLN A 80 32.89 -5.80 -0.76
CA GLN A 80 33.85 -5.00 -0.01
C GLN A 80 34.81 -5.89 0.77
N ARG A 81 34.30 -6.90 1.49
CA ARG A 81 35.14 -7.84 2.24
C ARG A 81 36.15 -8.54 1.33
N ILE A 82 35.68 -9.13 0.23
CA ILE A 82 36.54 -9.84 -0.73
C ILE A 82 37.58 -8.88 -1.32
N LEU A 83 37.18 -7.66 -1.70
CA LEU A 83 38.10 -6.69 -2.30
C LEU A 83 39.20 -6.25 -1.32
N VAL A 84 38.84 -6.01 -0.05
CA VAL A 84 39.80 -5.66 1.00
C VAL A 84 40.78 -6.81 1.26
N GLU A 85 40.27 -8.04 1.38
CA GLU A 85 41.08 -9.25 1.58
C GLU A 85 42.07 -9.48 0.41
N ASN A 86 41.59 -9.34 -0.82
CA ASN A 86 42.41 -9.45 -2.03
C ASN A 86 43.47 -8.36 -2.09
N ARG A 87 43.09 -7.10 -1.84
CA ARG A 87 44.03 -5.96 -1.82
C ARG A 87 45.13 -6.17 -0.78
N ASN A 88 44.78 -6.62 0.42
CA ASN A 88 45.75 -6.91 1.48
C ASN A 88 46.70 -8.04 1.10
N SER A 89 46.21 -9.07 0.42
CA SER A 89 47.03 -10.17 -0.07
C SER A 89 48.00 -9.73 -1.17
N VAL A 90 47.53 -8.94 -2.15
CA VAL A 90 48.38 -8.36 -3.20
C VAL A 90 49.45 -7.45 -2.61
N ARG A 91 49.11 -6.58 -1.65
CA ARG A 91 50.09 -5.71 -0.98
C ARG A 91 51.17 -6.49 -0.24
N ARG A 92 50.81 -7.59 0.43
CA ARG A 92 51.80 -8.48 1.07
C ARG A 92 52.73 -9.13 0.03
N MET A 93 52.18 -9.56 -1.11
CA MET A 93 52.99 -10.11 -2.21
C MET A 93 53.92 -9.05 -2.80
N GLN A 94 53.43 -7.85 -3.10
CA GLN A 94 54.24 -6.72 -3.59
C GLN A 94 55.39 -6.40 -2.64
N ALA A 95 55.12 -6.28 -1.34
CA ALA A 95 56.14 -6.05 -0.32
C ALA A 95 57.21 -7.15 -0.29
N SER A 96 56.82 -8.42 -0.48
CA SER A 96 57.76 -9.55 -0.51
C SER A 96 58.72 -9.54 -1.71
N VAL A 97 58.37 -8.85 -2.80
CA VAL A 97 59.18 -8.70 -4.02
C VAL A 97 59.84 -7.32 -4.09
N GLY A 98 59.68 -6.47 -3.05
CA GLY A 98 60.25 -5.13 -3.00
C GLY A 98 59.55 -4.10 -3.91
N ILE A 99 58.32 -4.39 -4.33
CA ILE A 99 57.49 -3.49 -5.13
C ILE A 99 56.62 -2.67 -4.18
N PHE A 100 56.69 -1.35 -4.28
CA PHE A 100 55.85 -0.45 -3.48
C PHE A 100 54.63 -0.02 -4.30
N PRO A 101 53.43 0.07 -3.68
CA PRO A 101 52.24 0.53 -4.38
C PRO A 101 52.42 1.95 -4.89
N ASN A 102 52.03 2.19 -6.14
CA ASN A 102 51.89 3.53 -6.70
C ASN A 102 50.64 4.21 -6.10
N GLY A 103 50.71 5.52 -5.83
CA GLY A 103 49.61 6.25 -5.17
C GLY A 103 48.27 6.26 -5.92
N GLU A 104 48.25 5.84 -7.18
CA GLU A 104 47.05 5.70 -8.02
C GLU A 104 46.11 4.58 -7.53
N ASP A 105 46.65 3.44 -7.10
CA ASP A 105 45.88 2.33 -6.52
C ASP A 105 45.14 2.76 -5.26
N ASP A 106 45.74 3.69 -4.49
CA ASP A 106 45.17 4.26 -3.27
C ASP A 106 44.06 5.27 -3.57
N ALA A 107 44.18 6.05 -4.65
CA ALA A 107 43.13 6.96 -5.10
C ALA A 107 41.87 6.19 -5.54
N ALA A 108 42.01 5.13 -6.34
CA ALA A 108 40.89 4.32 -6.82
C ALA A 108 40.12 3.65 -5.66
N PHE A 109 40.84 3.13 -4.66
CA PHE A 109 40.23 2.51 -3.48
C PHE A 109 39.58 3.52 -2.53
N THR A 110 40.14 4.73 -2.45
CA THR A 110 39.53 5.83 -1.70
C THR A 110 38.21 6.26 -2.35
N SER A 111 38.18 6.39 -3.68
CA SER A 111 36.96 6.65 -4.45
C SER A 111 35.90 5.56 -4.23
N PHE A 112 36.30 4.28 -4.28
CA PHE A 112 35.40 3.17 -3.97
C PHE A 112 34.77 3.29 -2.57
N LYS A 113 35.56 3.58 -1.53
CA LYS A 113 35.04 3.77 -0.17
C LYS A 113 34.02 4.90 -0.09
N GLN A 114 34.33 6.03 -0.74
CA GLN A 114 33.43 7.18 -0.77
C GLN A 114 32.08 6.83 -1.39
N VAL A 115 32.07 6.07 -2.49
CA VAL A 115 30.82 5.61 -3.14
C VAL A 115 30.00 4.69 -2.22
N ILE A 116 30.65 3.82 -1.44
CA ILE A 116 29.95 2.95 -0.47
C ILE A 116 29.38 3.76 0.71
N GLU A 117 30.11 4.75 1.19
CA GLU A 117 29.64 5.66 2.24
C GLU A 117 28.43 6.47 1.76
N GLU A 118 28.50 7.06 0.56
CA GLU A 118 27.39 7.79 -0.05
C GLU A 118 26.15 6.89 -0.21
N TRP A 119 26.34 5.65 -0.69
CA TRP A 119 25.26 4.67 -0.77
C TRP A 119 24.61 4.42 0.59
N THR A 120 25.42 4.25 1.65
CA THR A 120 24.94 3.96 3.01
C THR A 120 24.12 5.13 3.56
N GLU A 121 24.55 6.38 3.30
CA GLU A 121 23.81 7.59 3.66
C GLU A 121 22.48 7.72 2.90
N GLN A 122 22.47 7.40 1.61
CA GLN A 122 21.26 7.42 0.79
C GLN A 122 20.22 6.39 1.25
N VAL A 123 20.65 5.19 1.65
CA VAL A 123 19.74 4.16 2.17
C VAL A 123 19.17 4.61 3.52
N ARG A 124 20.00 5.10 4.43
CA ARG A 124 19.57 5.56 5.77
C ARG A 124 18.60 6.75 5.70
N SER A 125 18.88 7.74 4.85
CA SER A 125 18.03 8.93 4.70
C SER A 125 16.64 8.59 4.12
N LYS A 126 16.56 7.64 3.19
CA LYS A 126 15.28 7.22 2.57
C LYS A 126 14.45 6.32 3.47
N THR A 127 15.07 5.50 4.32
CA THR A 127 14.36 4.69 5.32
C THR A 127 13.66 5.56 6.39
N GLY A 128 14.25 6.70 6.77
CA GLY A 128 13.66 7.62 7.76
C GLY A 128 12.44 8.40 7.28
N VAL A 129 12.28 8.64 5.97
CA VAL A 129 11.13 9.37 5.41
C VAL A 129 9.90 8.47 5.25
N LEU A 130 10.10 7.15 5.15
CA LEU A 130 9.03 6.17 4.93
C LEU A 130 8.28 5.76 6.20
N SER A 131 8.76 6.10 7.39
CA SER A 131 8.08 5.84 8.67
C SER A 131 6.99 6.87 9.00
N ASP A 132 7.12 8.11 8.52
CA ASP A 132 6.29 9.22 8.99
C ASP A 132 4.95 9.36 8.24
N VAL A 133 4.78 8.67 7.10
CA VAL A 133 3.56 8.76 6.29
C VAL A 133 2.50 7.72 6.68
N VAL A 134 2.84 6.73 7.52
CA VAL A 134 1.96 5.56 7.80
C VAL A 134 1.05 5.73 9.02
N LEU A 135 1.18 6.82 9.81
CA LEU A 135 0.35 7.01 11.01
C LEU A 135 -0.88 7.93 10.86
N ALA A 136 -1.21 8.37 9.65
CA ALA A 136 -2.54 8.95 9.42
C ALA A 136 -3.56 7.84 9.16
N GLN A 137 -3.91 7.08 10.19
CA GLN A 137 -5.18 6.35 10.17
C GLN A 137 -6.30 7.40 10.05
N PRO A 138 -7.19 7.32 9.04
CA PRO A 138 -8.44 8.06 9.13
C PRO A 138 -9.27 7.36 10.21
N ASP A 139 -9.41 8.01 11.36
CA ASP A 139 -10.42 7.67 12.37
C ASP A 139 -11.74 7.36 11.66
N GLU A 140 -12.26 6.14 11.83
CA GLU A 140 -13.46 5.66 11.16
C GLU A 140 -14.69 6.53 11.47
N PRO A 141 -15.38 7.06 10.44
CA PRO A 141 -16.80 7.42 10.52
C PRO A 141 -17.68 6.47 9.69
N TYR A 142 -17.11 5.48 8.98
CA TYR A 142 -17.81 4.69 7.95
C TYR A 142 -18.19 3.26 8.37
N ARG A 143 -18.18 2.95 9.67
CA ARG A 143 -18.69 1.66 10.20
C ARG A 143 -20.18 1.41 9.84
N ASN A 144 -20.94 2.46 9.49
CA ASN A 144 -22.35 2.34 9.14
C ASN A 144 -22.65 1.92 7.69
N MET A 145 -21.66 1.89 6.78
CA MET A 145 -21.90 1.38 5.42
C MET A 145 -21.83 -0.15 5.32
N HIS A 146 -21.21 -0.81 6.30
CA HIS A 146 -21.06 -2.27 6.32
C HIS A 146 -22.38 -3.01 6.61
N ASN A 147 -23.39 -2.33 7.16
CA ASN A 147 -24.66 -2.96 7.55
C ASN A 147 -25.75 -2.90 6.47
N LEU A 148 -25.53 -2.19 5.36
CA LEU A 148 -26.48 -2.12 4.24
C LEU A 148 -26.24 -3.17 3.15
N CYS A 149 -25.10 -3.86 3.16
CA CYS A 149 -24.74 -4.84 2.12
C CYS A 149 -25.15 -6.30 2.45
N ASN A 150 -25.54 -6.61 3.69
CA ASN A 150 -25.82 -7.99 4.12
C ASN A 150 -27.33 -8.33 4.25
N THR A 151 -28.22 -7.57 3.61
CA THR A 151 -29.68 -7.86 3.62
C THR A 151 -30.31 -7.91 2.23
N VAL A 152 -29.53 -8.29 1.22
CA VAL A 152 -30.06 -8.62 -0.11
C VAL A 152 -29.38 -9.89 -0.62
N GLU A 153 -29.59 -11.00 0.09
CA GLU A 153 -29.67 -12.35 -0.47
C GLU A 153 -30.79 -13.12 0.24
#